data_AF-A0A1E1XB20-F1
#
_entry.id   AF-A0A1E1XB20-F1
#
_cell.length_a   1.000
_cell.length_b   1.000
_cell.length_c   1.000
_cell.angle_alpha   90.00
_cell.angle_beta   90.00
_cell.angle_gamma   90.00
#
_symmetry.space_group_name_H-M   'P 1'
#
loop_
_entity.id
_entity.type
_entity.pdbx_description
1 polymer ?
#
loop_
_entity_poly.entity_id
_entity_poly.type
_entity_poly.pdbx_seq_one_letter_code
_entity_poly.pdbx_strand_id
1 'polypeptide(L)'
;MEYATISESSGSEFKILCCQCGVPIEPNPSNMCVGCLRTSVDITEGIPKQGTIYFCRGCERYLQPPAQWVYATLESRELLGLCLKMIRGLSSVRLIDANFVWTEPHSRRIKVKLTVQKEVLGGTVLQQVFVVEFVVNHQMCEKCHRREAKDFWRALVQVRQKVQHKKTFFYLEQLILKHQAHKDCLNIKACHDGLDFYFAKKDEGRKLVDFFQIMVPCKCITSQQLISHDIHSNVYNYKHTFSVEIAPVCKDDVVCLPPTVARSLGSMSQICICLRVTSAIHLLDPTTLQVSELSSQQFWRHPFTALCSPKQLTEYVVMDINFVKDVDRTVFAGQGKLSFRHVLADAWIIRSCELGTHENYIHTRTHLGHLLKPGDSAMGFDLANANINDANFEKLKSEKIPEVVLVKKVYGDRMSRCQRRRWKLRRLQVDMETETSSVARDYTDFLEDLEEDAAYRQNVNIYKDGDKTAVDTDDEDGEAPRITLQEMLDDLQLEDDPMGDGDNSEDINQ
;
A
#
# COMPACT_ATOMS: atom_id res chain seq x y z
N MET A 1 -52.73 10.54 -32.98
CA MET A 1 -53.92 11.14 -32.36
C MET A 1 -53.44 12.28 -31.50
N GLU A 2 -53.48 13.51 -32.02
CA GLU A 2 -53.20 14.72 -31.25
C GLU A 2 -54.53 15.22 -30.68
N TYR A 3 -54.63 15.29 -29.35
CA TYR A 3 -55.72 15.99 -28.67
C TYR A 3 -55.27 17.44 -28.47
N ALA A 4 -55.82 18.35 -29.28
CA ALA A 4 -55.73 19.78 -29.03
C ALA A 4 -56.87 20.19 -28.10
N THR A 5 -56.54 20.72 -26.93
CA THR A 5 -57.48 21.43 -26.06
C THR A 5 -57.95 22.70 -26.76
N ILE A 6 -59.21 22.74 -27.13
CA ILE A 6 -59.87 23.90 -27.74
C ILE A 6 -60.24 24.87 -26.62
N SER A 7 -59.58 26.03 -26.58
CA SER A 7 -60.10 27.23 -25.91
C SER A 7 -60.67 28.15 -27.00
N GLU A 8 -61.99 28.24 -27.07
CA GLU A 8 -62.68 29.15 -28.00
C GLU A 8 -62.45 30.61 -27.59
N SER A 9 -61.72 31.34 -28.42
CA SER A 9 -61.77 32.80 -28.44
C SER A 9 -62.27 33.25 -29.82
N SER A 10 -63.51 33.73 -29.86
CA SER A 10 -64.16 34.29 -31.04
C SER A 10 -63.53 35.64 -31.42
N GLY A 11 -62.43 35.59 -32.18
CA GLY A 11 -61.89 36.72 -32.94
C GLY A 11 -62.04 36.44 -34.43
N SER A 12 -62.39 37.43 -35.23
CA SER A 12 -62.41 37.31 -36.69
C SER A 12 -60.99 37.01 -37.20
N GLU A 13 -60.69 35.74 -37.46
CA GLU A 13 -59.40 35.30 -38.00
C GLU A 13 -59.22 35.84 -39.43
N PHE A 14 -58.39 36.87 -39.58
CA PHE A 14 -57.93 37.33 -40.89
C PHE A 14 -56.97 36.29 -41.48
N LYS A 15 -57.43 35.50 -42.46
CA LYS A 15 -56.61 34.48 -43.15
C LYS A 15 -55.96 35.08 -44.39
N ILE A 16 -54.66 34.85 -44.57
CA ILE A 16 -53.91 35.21 -45.79
C ILE A 16 -53.71 33.96 -46.65
N LEU A 17 -53.46 34.12 -47.94
CA LEU A 17 -53.13 32.99 -48.84
C LEU A 17 -51.62 32.75 -48.80
N CYS A 18 -51.21 31.48 -48.75
CA CYS A 18 -49.81 31.11 -48.88
C CYS A 18 -49.27 31.52 -50.26
N CYS A 19 -48.09 32.17 -50.27
CA CYS A 19 -47.46 32.69 -51.48
C CYS A 19 -47.05 31.64 -52.55
N GLN A 20 -46.97 30.34 -52.21
CA GLN A 20 -46.61 29.27 -53.14
C GLN A 20 -47.78 28.38 -53.56
N CYS A 21 -48.64 27.97 -52.62
CA CYS A 21 -49.69 26.98 -52.88
C CYS A 21 -51.12 27.53 -52.79
N GLY A 22 -51.31 28.79 -52.38
CA GLY A 22 -52.64 29.41 -52.28
C GLY A 22 -53.54 28.88 -51.16
N VAL A 23 -53.02 28.05 -50.25
CA VAL A 23 -53.79 27.56 -49.08
C VAL A 23 -54.04 28.71 -48.10
N PRO A 24 -55.26 28.86 -47.53
CA PRO A 24 -55.54 29.87 -46.51
C PRO A 24 -54.82 29.53 -45.20
N ILE A 25 -54.05 30.48 -44.68
CA ILE A 25 -53.23 30.36 -43.46
C ILE A 25 -53.47 31.54 -42.52
N GLU A 26 -53.16 31.35 -41.24
CA GLU A 26 -53.02 32.47 -40.31
C GLU A 26 -51.80 33.33 -40.69
N PRO A 27 -51.86 34.66 -40.50
CA PRO A 27 -50.77 35.54 -40.87
C PRO A 27 -49.51 35.18 -40.08
N ASN A 28 -48.48 34.71 -40.80
CA ASN A 28 -47.17 34.45 -40.23
C ASN A 28 -46.09 35.31 -40.90
N PRO A 29 -44.97 35.60 -40.23
CA PRO A 29 -43.91 36.47 -40.77
C PRO A 29 -43.34 36.00 -42.12
N SER A 30 -43.49 34.72 -42.44
CA SER A 30 -42.99 34.10 -43.67
C SER A 30 -44.02 34.04 -44.81
N ASN A 31 -45.29 34.42 -44.57
CA ASN A 31 -46.43 34.32 -45.51
C ASN A 31 -46.55 32.96 -46.24
N MET A 32 -46.08 31.88 -45.61
CA MET A 32 -45.99 30.53 -46.16
C MET A 32 -46.74 29.53 -45.28
N CYS A 33 -47.41 28.54 -45.88
CA CYS A 33 -48.03 27.47 -45.12
C CYS A 33 -46.96 26.51 -44.55
N VAL A 34 -47.32 25.75 -43.51
CA VAL A 34 -46.43 24.80 -42.84
C VAL A 34 -45.86 23.75 -43.81
N GLY A 35 -46.66 23.32 -44.80
CA GLY A 35 -46.22 22.36 -45.82
C GLY A 35 -45.14 22.93 -46.75
N CYS A 36 -45.35 24.14 -47.27
CA CYS A 36 -44.37 24.83 -48.10
C CYS A 36 -43.09 25.15 -47.32
N LEU A 37 -43.21 25.63 -46.07
CA LEU A 37 -42.07 25.89 -45.17
C LEU A 37 -41.22 24.65 -44.90
N ARG A 38 -41.86 23.49 -44.62
CA ARG A 38 -41.15 22.21 -44.41
C ARG A 38 -40.44 21.69 -45.66
N THR A 39 -40.89 22.11 -46.85
CA THR A 39 -40.31 21.67 -48.12
C THR A 39 -39.19 22.60 -48.58
N SER A 40 -39.28 23.90 -48.26
CA SER A 40 -38.32 24.91 -48.68
C SER A 40 -37.15 25.11 -47.72
N VAL A 41 -37.32 24.80 -46.43
CA VAL A 41 -36.29 25.01 -45.41
C VAL A 41 -35.97 23.71 -44.68
N ASP A 42 -34.75 23.19 -44.89
CA ASP A 42 -34.21 22.08 -44.12
C ASP A 42 -33.32 22.62 -42.98
N ILE A 43 -33.77 22.44 -41.74
CA ILE A 43 -33.03 22.85 -40.54
C ILE A 43 -31.78 21.98 -40.34
N THR A 44 -31.76 20.78 -40.93
CA THR A 44 -30.71 19.78 -40.72
C THR A 44 -29.50 19.99 -41.64
N GLU A 45 -29.51 21.02 -42.48
CA GLU A 45 -28.36 21.41 -43.30
C GLU A 45 -27.14 21.72 -42.42
N GLY A 46 -26.11 20.89 -42.54
CA GLY A 46 -24.87 20.98 -41.76
C GLY A 46 -24.73 19.95 -40.63
N ILE A 47 -25.75 19.14 -40.37
CA ILE A 47 -25.68 18.05 -39.38
C ILE A 47 -25.39 16.72 -40.09
N PRO A 48 -24.29 16.01 -39.77
CA PRO A 48 -24.04 14.70 -40.34
C PRO A 48 -25.07 13.68 -39.85
N LYS A 49 -25.72 12.98 -40.79
CA LYS A 49 -26.71 11.91 -40.50
C LYS A 49 -26.05 10.56 -40.20
N GLN A 50 -24.72 10.48 -40.34
CA GLN A 50 -23.93 9.29 -40.04
C GLN A 50 -22.72 9.66 -39.17
N GLY A 51 -22.40 8.80 -38.21
CA GLY A 51 -21.22 8.93 -37.35
C GLY A 51 -20.56 7.58 -37.07
N THR A 52 -19.32 7.60 -36.61
CA THR A 52 -18.59 6.40 -36.18
C THR A 52 -18.24 6.49 -34.71
N ILE A 53 -18.46 5.41 -33.97
CA ILE A 53 -18.11 5.28 -32.56
C ILE A 53 -17.19 4.08 -32.41
N TYR A 54 -16.15 4.22 -31.58
CA TYR A 54 -15.24 3.12 -31.29
C TYR A 54 -15.60 2.43 -29.98
N PHE A 55 -15.62 1.11 -29.99
CA PHE A 55 -15.96 0.24 -28.85
C PHE A 55 -14.83 -0.77 -28.60
N CYS A 56 -14.39 -0.88 -27.34
CA CYS A 56 -13.38 -1.83 -26.93
C CYS A 56 -14.02 -3.10 -26.38
N ARG A 57 -13.80 -4.24 -27.07
CA ARG A 57 -14.34 -5.55 -26.68
C ARG A 57 -13.86 -6.04 -25.31
N GLY A 58 -12.62 -5.73 -24.93
CA GLY A 58 -12.04 -6.27 -23.70
C GLY A 58 -12.48 -5.58 -22.40
N CYS A 59 -13.05 -4.37 -22.48
CA CYS A 59 -13.47 -3.61 -21.30
C CYS A 59 -14.86 -2.99 -21.43
N GLU A 60 -15.55 -3.24 -22.54
CA GLU A 60 -16.89 -2.73 -22.85
C GLU A 60 -17.02 -1.20 -22.75
N ARG A 61 -15.95 -0.49 -23.09
CA ARG A 61 -15.91 0.98 -23.07
C ARG A 61 -16.00 1.55 -24.47
N TYR A 62 -16.64 2.72 -24.55
CA TYR A 62 -16.71 3.54 -25.75
C TYR A 62 -15.66 4.65 -25.71
N LEU A 63 -15.06 4.96 -26.85
CA LEU A 63 -14.14 6.08 -27.00
C LEU A 63 -14.94 7.37 -27.14
N GLN A 64 -14.74 8.29 -26.19
CA GLN A 64 -15.06 9.70 -26.35
C GLN A 64 -13.79 10.41 -26.85
N PRO A 65 -13.76 10.87 -28.11
CA PRO A 65 -12.64 11.64 -28.62
C PRO A 65 -12.39 12.87 -27.74
N PRO A 66 -11.14 13.22 -27.43
CA PRO A 66 -9.90 12.79 -28.11
C PRO A 66 -9.24 11.48 -27.62
N ALA A 67 -9.41 11.06 -26.36
CA ALA A 67 -8.71 9.86 -25.84
C ALA A 67 -9.39 9.18 -24.64
N GLN A 68 -10.56 9.64 -24.21
CA GLN A 68 -11.20 9.16 -22.99
C GLN A 68 -12.06 7.93 -23.27
N TRP A 69 -11.90 6.88 -22.49
CA TRP A 69 -12.73 5.66 -22.59
C TRP A 69 -13.74 5.62 -21.46
N VAL A 70 -15.02 5.71 -21.80
CA VAL A 70 -16.14 5.75 -20.87
C VAL A 70 -16.86 4.41 -20.93
N TYR A 71 -17.13 3.81 -19.78
CA TYR A 71 -18.01 2.66 -19.70
C TYR A 71 -19.44 3.16 -19.91
N ALA A 72 -20.18 2.53 -20.81
CA ALA A 72 -21.58 2.86 -21.05
C ALA A 72 -22.29 1.59 -21.54
N THR A 73 -23.45 1.30 -20.97
CA THR A 73 -24.30 0.20 -21.44
C THR A 73 -25.08 0.62 -22.69
N LEU A 74 -25.55 -0.35 -23.48
CA LEU A 74 -26.43 -0.09 -24.62
C LEU A 74 -27.70 0.62 -24.15
N GLU A 75 -28.17 1.58 -24.95
CA GLU A 75 -29.35 2.41 -24.65
C GLU A 75 -29.27 3.22 -23.34
N SER A 76 -28.05 3.43 -22.80
CA SER A 76 -27.85 4.26 -21.61
C SER A 76 -27.82 5.76 -21.89
N ARG A 77 -28.09 6.56 -20.85
CA ARG A 77 -27.94 8.02 -20.86
C ARG A 77 -26.52 8.46 -21.21
N GLU A 78 -25.51 7.71 -20.75
CA GLU A 78 -24.10 8.01 -20.97
C GLU A 78 -23.72 7.84 -22.45
N LEU A 79 -24.19 6.76 -23.07
CA LEU A 79 -24.03 6.52 -24.51
C LEU A 79 -24.72 7.60 -25.34
N LEU A 80 -25.91 8.04 -24.92
CA LEU A 80 -26.64 9.12 -25.58
C LEU A 80 -25.85 10.43 -25.50
N GLY A 81 -25.30 10.75 -24.32
CA GLY A 81 -24.42 11.90 -24.13
C GLY A 81 -23.17 11.86 -25.02
N LEU A 82 -22.59 10.66 -25.22
CA LEU A 82 -21.46 10.47 -26.14
C LEU A 82 -21.87 10.69 -27.61
N CYS A 83 -23.01 10.14 -28.03
CA CYS A 83 -23.56 10.32 -29.37
C CYS A 83 -23.84 11.80 -29.69
N LEU A 84 -24.44 12.53 -28.75
CA LEU A 84 -24.72 13.96 -28.91
C LEU A 84 -23.44 14.80 -29.05
N LYS A 85 -22.40 14.51 -28.25
CA LYS A 85 -21.11 15.22 -28.34
C LYS A 85 -20.38 14.98 -29.66
N MET A 86 -20.62 13.83 -30.30
CA MET A 86 -19.98 13.47 -31.57
C MET A 86 -20.58 14.21 -32.77
N ILE A 87 -21.85 14.62 -32.67
CA ILE A 87 -22.53 15.32 -33.76
C ILE A 87 -22.06 16.79 -33.78
N ARG A 88 -21.39 17.16 -34.87
CA ARG A 88 -21.01 18.56 -35.14
C ARG A 88 -22.24 19.35 -35.59
N GLY A 89 -22.33 20.61 -35.20
CA GLY A 89 -23.41 21.53 -35.62
C GLY A 89 -24.64 21.58 -34.71
N LEU A 90 -24.73 20.71 -33.69
CA LEU A 90 -25.81 20.75 -32.68
C LEU A 90 -25.87 22.05 -31.87
N SER A 91 -24.80 22.85 -31.82
CA SER A 91 -24.81 24.14 -31.12
C SER A 91 -25.64 25.22 -31.82
N SER A 92 -25.91 25.06 -33.12
CA SER A 92 -26.68 26.02 -33.93
C SER A 92 -28.20 25.81 -33.85
N VAL A 93 -28.63 24.73 -33.21
CA VAL A 93 -30.03 24.28 -33.13
C VAL A 93 -30.36 23.96 -31.68
N ARG A 94 -31.60 24.23 -31.27
CA ARG A 94 -32.07 23.86 -29.94
C ARG A 94 -32.56 22.40 -29.98
N LEU A 95 -31.90 21.52 -29.21
CA LEU A 95 -32.35 20.14 -29.04
C LEU A 95 -33.54 20.11 -28.06
N ILE A 96 -34.65 19.49 -28.46
CA ILE A 96 -35.83 19.30 -27.59
C ILE A 96 -35.76 17.93 -26.93
N ASP A 97 -35.61 16.89 -27.74
CA ASP A 97 -35.68 15.49 -27.31
C ASP A 97 -34.76 14.61 -28.16
N ALA A 98 -34.19 13.58 -27.54
CA ALA A 98 -33.28 12.62 -28.13
C ALA A 98 -33.60 11.24 -27.58
N ASN A 99 -33.92 10.31 -28.48
CA ASN A 99 -34.35 8.95 -28.12
C ASN A 99 -33.65 7.92 -28.99
N PHE A 100 -33.32 6.75 -28.40
CA PHE A 100 -32.82 5.63 -29.18
C PHE A 100 -33.95 5.00 -29.99
N VAL A 101 -33.61 4.58 -31.21
CA VAL A 101 -34.46 3.71 -32.02
C VAL A 101 -33.85 2.33 -31.93
N TRP A 102 -34.65 1.37 -31.47
CA TRP A 102 -34.19 -0.01 -31.34
C TRP A 102 -33.59 -0.51 -32.66
N THR A 103 -32.39 -1.06 -32.56
CA THR A 103 -31.68 -1.71 -33.64
C THR A 103 -31.24 -3.08 -33.16
N GLU A 104 -31.13 -4.03 -34.09
CA GLU A 104 -30.70 -5.38 -33.75
C GLU A 104 -29.27 -5.36 -33.18
N PRO A 105 -28.97 -6.05 -32.05
CA PRO A 105 -27.66 -6.02 -31.41
C PRO A 105 -26.48 -6.40 -32.32
N HIS A 106 -26.69 -7.31 -33.26
CA HIS A 106 -25.67 -7.77 -34.21
C HIS A 106 -25.39 -6.80 -35.34
N SER A 107 -26.27 -5.81 -35.56
CA SER A 107 -26.16 -4.85 -36.67
C SER A 107 -24.99 -3.88 -36.52
N ARG A 108 -24.39 -3.79 -35.32
CA ARG A 108 -23.33 -2.82 -34.94
C ARG A 108 -23.68 -1.39 -35.32
N ARG A 109 -24.97 -1.05 -35.31
CA ARG A 109 -25.50 0.26 -35.64
C ARG A 109 -26.37 0.73 -34.50
N ILE A 110 -26.16 1.96 -34.06
CA ILE A 110 -26.98 2.64 -33.06
C ILE A 110 -27.72 3.76 -33.77
N LYS A 111 -29.05 3.75 -33.71
CA LYS A 111 -29.86 4.82 -34.30
C LYS A 111 -30.39 5.72 -33.21
N VAL A 112 -30.15 7.02 -33.36
CA VAL A 112 -30.65 8.04 -32.43
C VAL A 112 -31.59 8.96 -33.18
N LYS A 113 -32.84 9.01 -32.74
CA LYS A 113 -33.85 9.95 -33.22
C LYS A 113 -33.70 11.25 -32.44
N LEU A 114 -33.46 12.33 -33.17
CA LEU A 114 -33.29 13.67 -32.62
C LEU A 114 -34.45 14.56 -33.07
N THR A 115 -34.95 15.37 -32.15
CA THR A 115 -35.91 16.42 -32.43
C THR A 115 -35.23 17.76 -32.18
N VAL A 116 -35.09 18.55 -33.25
CA VAL A 116 -34.41 19.84 -33.22
C VAL A 116 -35.38 20.96 -33.56
N GLN A 117 -35.15 22.12 -32.96
CA GLN A 117 -35.90 23.34 -33.17
C GLN A 117 -34.93 24.45 -33.60
N LYS A 118 -35.29 25.16 -34.68
CA LYS A 118 -34.57 26.35 -35.14
C LYS A 118 -35.57 27.44 -35.49
N GLU A 119 -35.20 28.67 -35.20
CA GLU A 119 -35.92 29.83 -35.68
C GLU A 119 -35.57 30.08 -37.15
N VAL A 120 -36.60 30.18 -37.99
CA VAL A 120 -36.51 30.48 -39.41
C VAL A 120 -37.10 31.87 -39.66
N LEU A 121 -36.83 32.45 -40.83
CA LEU A 121 -37.31 33.75 -41.36
C LEU A 121 -38.43 34.41 -40.53
N GLY A 122 -38.03 35.36 -39.67
CA GLY A 122 -38.95 36.26 -38.96
C GLY A 122 -39.52 35.74 -37.64
N GLY A 123 -38.92 34.73 -37.01
CA GLY A 123 -39.31 34.25 -35.66
C GLY A 123 -40.25 33.05 -35.66
N THR A 124 -40.52 32.46 -36.81
CA THR A 124 -41.27 31.20 -36.90
C THR A 124 -40.39 30.04 -36.43
N VAL A 125 -40.77 29.37 -35.34
CA VAL A 125 -40.07 28.18 -34.85
C VAL A 125 -40.50 26.95 -35.65
N LEU A 126 -39.54 26.26 -36.26
CA LEU A 126 -39.80 25.02 -36.97
C LEU A 126 -39.11 23.87 -36.22
N GLN A 127 -39.87 22.80 -35.97
CA GLN A 127 -39.39 21.57 -35.35
C GLN A 127 -39.26 20.49 -36.42
N GLN A 128 -38.09 19.86 -36.48
CA GLN A 128 -37.80 18.79 -37.43
C GLN A 128 -37.24 17.57 -36.68
N VAL A 129 -37.67 16.40 -37.15
CA VAL A 129 -37.25 15.11 -36.60
C VAL A 129 -36.42 14.39 -37.64
N PHE A 130 -35.24 13.93 -37.23
CA PHE A 130 -34.37 13.12 -38.08
C PHE A 130 -33.67 12.05 -37.26
N VAL A 131 -33.19 11.01 -37.95
CA VAL A 131 -32.47 9.90 -37.33
C VAL A 131 -31.01 9.97 -37.75
N VAL A 132 -30.12 9.89 -36.76
CA VAL A 132 -28.67 9.78 -36.97
C VAL A 132 -28.28 8.33 -36.74
N GLU A 133 -27.51 7.78 -37.68
CA GLU A 133 -27.00 6.42 -37.62
C GLU A 133 -25.52 6.42 -37.20
N PHE A 134 -25.20 5.78 -36.09
CA PHE A 134 -23.84 5.58 -35.62
C PHE A 134 -23.38 4.16 -35.90
N VAL A 135 -22.30 4.01 -36.66
CA VAL A 135 -21.64 2.72 -36.90
C VAL A 135 -20.62 2.46 -35.79
N VAL A 136 -20.74 1.31 -35.14
CA VAL A 136 -19.85 0.89 -34.05
C VAL A 136 -18.69 0.09 -34.61
N ASN A 137 -17.50 0.70 -34.59
CA ASN A 137 -16.25 0.06 -34.96
C ASN A 137 -15.54 -0.47 -33.71
N HIS A 138 -14.86 -1.60 -33.85
CA HIS A 138 -14.06 -2.13 -32.75
C HIS A 138 -12.67 -1.51 -32.76
N GLN A 139 -12.25 -0.98 -31.62
CA GLN A 139 -10.89 -0.52 -31.38
C GLN A 139 -10.50 -0.88 -29.96
N MET A 140 -9.30 -1.41 -29.77
CA MET A 140 -8.82 -1.76 -28.44
C MET A 140 -8.40 -0.49 -27.71
N CYS A 141 -8.83 -0.34 -26.45
CA CYS A 141 -8.31 0.71 -25.59
C CYS A 141 -6.84 0.42 -25.23
N GLU A 142 -6.06 1.45 -24.95
CA GLU A 142 -4.64 1.30 -24.61
C GLU A 142 -4.40 0.36 -23.41
N LYS A 143 -5.33 0.33 -22.45
CA LYS A 143 -5.24 -0.57 -21.28
C LYS A 143 -5.40 -2.04 -21.67
N CYS A 144 -6.35 -2.36 -22.53
CA CYS A 144 -6.57 -3.72 -23.03
C CYS A 144 -5.44 -4.14 -23.97
N HIS A 145 -5.01 -3.25 -24.86
CA HIS A 145 -3.86 -3.48 -25.72
C HIS A 145 -2.59 -3.78 -24.90
N ARG A 146 -2.38 -3.06 -23.80
CA ARG A 146 -1.26 -3.31 -22.88
C ARG A 146 -1.35 -4.68 -22.20
N ARG A 147 -2.55 -5.10 -21.78
CA ARG A 147 -2.79 -6.43 -21.18
C ARG A 147 -2.46 -7.55 -22.17
N GLU A 148 -2.89 -7.42 -23.43
CA GLU A 148 -2.56 -8.39 -24.48
C GLU A 148 -1.08 -8.38 -24.86
N ALA A 149 -0.43 -7.21 -24.84
CA ALA A 149 1.00 -7.08 -25.07
C ALA A 149 1.88 -7.64 -23.93
N LYS A 150 1.28 -8.21 -22.87
CA LYS A 150 1.97 -8.72 -21.67
C LYS A 150 2.84 -7.67 -20.97
N ASP A 151 2.58 -6.39 -21.20
CA ASP A 151 3.32 -5.29 -20.58
C ASP A 151 2.63 -4.87 -19.28
N PHE A 152 2.74 -5.73 -18.27
CA PHE A 152 1.92 -5.62 -17.06
C PHE A 152 2.29 -4.46 -16.13
N TRP A 153 3.51 -3.93 -16.20
CA TRP A 153 4.01 -2.93 -15.25
C TRP A 153 5.02 -1.97 -15.89
N ARG A 154 5.09 -0.74 -15.36
CA ARG A 154 6.08 0.27 -15.77
C ARG A 154 7.06 0.62 -14.67
N ALA A 155 6.69 0.39 -13.42
CA ALA A 155 7.59 0.56 -12.29
C ALA A 155 7.62 -0.71 -11.43
N LEU A 156 8.83 -1.06 -10.98
CA LEU A 156 9.10 -2.18 -10.09
C LEU A 156 9.87 -1.66 -8.89
N VAL A 157 9.39 -1.92 -7.68
CA VAL A 157 10.10 -1.61 -6.43
C VAL A 157 10.55 -2.94 -5.82
N GLN A 158 11.86 -3.14 -5.77
CA GLN A 158 12.48 -4.34 -5.21
C GLN A 158 13.03 -4.00 -3.82
N VAL A 159 12.43 -4.56 -2.79
CA VAL A 159 12.90 -4.40 -1.41
C VAL A 159 13.73 -5.61 -1.03
N ARG A 160 14.97 -5.40 -0.59
CA ARG A 160 15.89 -6.46 -0.18
C ARG A 160 16.54 -6.13 1.15
N GLN A 161 16.73 -7.15 1.97
CA GLN A 161 17.50 -7.06 3.20
C GLN A 161 18.42 -8.28 3.31
N LYS A 162 19.72 -8.03 3.38
CA LYS A 162 20.74 -9.09 3.45
C LYS A 162 20.95 -9.55 4.89
N VAL A 163 19.96 -10.24 5.46
CA VAL A 163 20.00 -10.73 6.84
C VAL A 163 19.47 -12.17 6.89
N GLN A 164 19.95 -12.97 7.83
CA GLN A 164 19.56 -14.38 7.97
C GLN A 164 18.14 -14.59 8.52
N HIS A 165 17.60 -13.61 9.25
CA HIS A 165 16.26 -13.62 9.83
C HIS A 165 15.43 -12.45 9.31
N LYS A 166 14.11 -12.62 9.26
CA LYS A 166 13.20 -11.67 8.57
C LYS A 166 12.35 -10.78 9.50
N LYS A 167 12.80 -10.54 10.75
CA LYS A 167 12.02 -9.78 11.77
C LYS A 167 11.61 -8.38 11.31
N THR A 168 12.56 -7.62 10.78
CA THR A 168 12.34 -6.27 10.22
C THR A 168 11.41 -6.26 9.01
N PHE A 169 11.37 -7.34 8.22
CA PHE A 169 10.41 -7.48 7.11
C PHE A 169 8.98 -7.69 7.63
N PHE A 170 8.79 -8.51 8.66
CA PHE A 170 7.46 -8.65 9.28
C PHE A 170 6.97 -7.31 9.85
N TYR A 171 7.87 -6.55 10.48
CA TYR A 171 7.53 -5.20 10.93
C TYR A 171 7.17 -4.26 9.77
N LEU A 172 7.94 -4.30 8.69
CA LEU A 172 7.69 -3.49 7.49
C LEU A 172 6.34 -3.83 6.85
N GLU A 173 5.99 -5.11 6.80
CA GLU A 173 4.69 -5.57 6.31
C GLU A 173 3.54 -4.98 7.13
N GLN A 174 3.65 -5.02 8.46
CA GLN A 174 2.63 -4.42 9.34
C GLN A 174 2.51 -2.90 9.15
N LEU A 175 3.64 -2.22 8.94
CA LEU A 175 3.68 -0.80 8.62
C LEU A 175 2.99 -0.48 7.29
N ILE A 176 3.23 -1.29 6.26
CA ILE A 176 2.58 -1.15 4.94
C ILE A 176 1.06 -1.34 5.07
N LEU A 177 0.61 -2.29 5.89
CA LEU A 177 -0.81 -2.53 6.13
C LEU A 177 -1.45 -1.38 6.92
N LYS A 178 -0.78 -0.89 7.97
CA LYS A 178 -1.26 0.22 8.79
C LYS A 178 -1.47 1.50 7.97
N HIS A 179 -0.51 1.85 7.11
CA HIS A 179 -0.59 3.04 6.27
C HIS A 179 -1.30 2.81 4.93
N GLN A 180 -1.74 1.57 4.65
CA GLN A 180 -2.37 1.15 3.41
C GLN A 180 -1.58 1.55 2.15
N ALA A 181 -0.25 1.47 2.22
CA ALA A 181 0.65 1.88 1.15
C ALA A 181 0.62 0.95 -0.09
N HIS A 182 -0.06 -0.21 0.02
CA HIS A 182 -0.16 -1.24 -1.01
C HIS A 182 -1.38 -1.09 -1.94
N LYS A 183 -2.24 -0.08 -1.74
CA LYS A 183 -3.49 0.11 -2.52
C LYS A 183 -3.28 0.22 -4.04
N ASP A 184 -2.19 0.86 -4.45
CA ASP A 184 -1.88 1.11 -5.87
C ASP A 184 -1.03 -0.01 -6.49
N CYS A 185 -0.67 -1.05 -5.72
CA CYS A 185 0.11 -2.18 -6.21
C CYS A 185 -0.74 -3.07 -7.12
N LEU A 186 -0.19 -3.46 -8.27
CA LEU A 186 -0.83 -4.43 -9.17
C LEU A 186 -0.63 -5.86 -8.68
N ASN A 187 0.59 -6.17 -8.27
CA ASN A 187 1.00 -7.50 -7.84
C ASN A 187 2.19 -7.38 -6.87
N ILE A 188 2.31 -8.35 -5.97
CA ILE A 188 3.34 -8.42 -4.95
C ILE A 188 3.91 -9.83 -5.00
N LYS A 189 5.19 -9.94 -5.39
CA LYS A 189 5.86 -11.24 -5.48
C LYS A 189 6.90 -11.37 -4.39
N ALA A 190 6.89 -12.50 -3.69
CA ALA A 190 8.00 -12.89 -2.84
C ALA A 190 9.20 -13.28 -3.70
N CYS A 191 10.39 -12.84 -3.31
CA CYS A 191 11.66 -13.26 -3.89
C CYS A 191 12.64 -13.63 -2.76
N HIS A 192 13.76 -14.25 -3.12
CA HIS A 192 14.83 -14.50 -2.14
C HIS A 192 15.25 -13.17 -1.49
N ASP A 193 15.33 -13.17 -0.16
CA ASP A 193 15.69 -12.00 0.68
C ASP A 193 14.82 -10.74 0.53
N GLY A 194 13.58 -10.85 0.03
CA GLY A 194 12.62 -9.74 0.10
C GLY A 194 11.38 -9.84 -0.78
N LEU A 195 10.89 -8.68 -1.21
CA LEU A 195 9.60 -8.51 -1.89
C LEU A 195 9.74 -7.61 -3.13
N ASP A 196 8.97 -7.92 -4.18
CA ASP A 196 8.88 -7.15 -5.41
C ASP A 196 7.46 -6.61 -5.59
N PHE A 197 7.32 -5.28 -5.63
CA PHE A 197 6.06 -4.57 -5.84
C PHE A 197 5.98 -4.06 -7.28
N TYR A 198 4.91 -4.43 -7.99
CA TYR A 198 4.69 -4.02 -9.36
C TYR A 198 3.67 -2.87 -9.44
N PHE A 199 4.01 -1.82 -10.19
CA PHE A 199 3.21 -0.62 -10.35
C PHE A 199 2.94 -0.28 -11.82
N ALA A 200 1.75 0.25 -12.08
CA ALA A 200 1.34 0.72 -13.41
C ALA A 200 2.02 2.05 -13.77
N LYS A 201 2.17 2.96 -12.80
CA LYS A 201 2.82 4.26 -12.99
C LYS A 201 4.10 4.38 -12.16
N LYS A 202 5.01 5.22 -12.65
CA LYS A 202 6.27 5.54 -11.95
C LYS A 202 6.02 6.26 -10.62
N ASP A 203 5.06 7.18 -10.60
CA ASP A 203 4.82 8.05 -9.44
C ASP A 203 4.30 7.26 -8.24
N GLU A 204 3.48 6.22 -8.48
CA GLU A 204 2.99 5.30 -7.46
C GLU A 204 4.17 4.54 -6.81
N GLY A 205 5.10 4.03 -7.64
CA GLY A 205 6.33 3.40 -7.14
C GLY A 205 7.24 4.35 -6.37
N ARG A 206 7.37 5.61 -6.81
CA ARG A 206 8.16 6.63 -6.09
C ARG A 206 7.57 6.93 -4.71
N LYS A 207 6.24 7.07 -4.60
CA LYS A 207 5.58 7.27 -3.31
C LYS A 207 5.88 6.15 -2.32
N LEU A 208 5.92 4.89 -2.77
CA LEU A 208 6.28 3.76 -1.92
C LEU A 208 7.76 3.83 -1.49
N VAL A 209 8.68 4.23 -2.38
CA VAL A 209 10.09 4.42 -2.02
C VAL A 209 10.27 5.54 -1.00
N ASP A 210 9.56 6.66 -1.17
CA ASP A 210 9.60 7.78 -0.23
C ASP A 210 9.06 7.36 1.15
N PHE A 211 8.00 6.53 1.18
CA PHE A 211 7.50 5.92 2.41
C PHE A 211 8.58 5.06 3.10
N PHE A 212 9.30 4.23 2.36
CA PHE A 212 10.38 3.43 2.94
C PHE A 212 11.52 4.27 3.50
N GLN A 213 11.90 5.37 2.85
CA GLN A 213 12.93 6.28 3.35
C GLN A 213 12.55 6.95 4.67
N ILE A 214 11.26 7.21 4.89
CA ILE A 214 10.76 7.81 6.13
C ILE A 214 10.71 6.78 7.26
N MET A 215 10.28 5.55 6.98
CA MET A 215 10.02 4.56 8.03
C MET A 215 11.24 3.71 8.40
N VAL A 216 12.16 3.44 7.47
CA VAL A 216 13.28 2.49 7.64
C VAL A 216 14.58 3.04 7.04
N PRO A 217 15.77 2.80 7.65
CA PRO A 217 17.05 3.15 7.06
C PRO A 217 17.29 2.29 5.81
N CYS A 218 17.03 2.89 4.65
CA CYS A 218 17.24 2.25 3.37
C CYS A 218 18.13 3.09 2.44
N LYS A 219 18.71 2.42 1.46
CA LYS A 219 19.38 3.01 0.31
C LYS A 219 18.57 2.68 -0.92
N CYS A 220 18.17 3.69 -1.67
CA CYS A 220 17.46 3.52 -2.92
C CYS A 220 18.39 3.78 -4.12
N ILE A 221 18.36 2.91 -5.11
CA ILE A 221 19.00 3.09 -6.41
C ILE A 221 17.91 2.99 -7.48
N THR A 222 17.81 4.00 -8.34
CA THR A 222 16.86 4.02 -9.44
C THR A 222 17.57 3.68 -10.74
N SER A 223 17.03 2.74 -11.50
CA SER A 223 17.45 2.44 -12.87
C SER A 223 16.27 2.58 -13.83
N GLN A 224 16.57 2.77 -15.11
CA GLN A 224 15.57 2.87 -16.16
C GLN A 224 16.03 2.09 -17.39
N GLN A 225 15.09 1.37 -18.00
CA GLN A 225 15.28 0.62 -19.22
C GLN A 225 14.35 1.18 -20.29
N LEU A 226 14.88 1.57 -21.44
CA LEU A 226 14.06 2.01 -22.57
C LEU A 226 13.41 0.79 -23.22
N ILE A 227 12.08 0.82 -23.38
CA ILE A 227 11.33 -0.21 -24.10
C ILE A 227 11.13 0.22 -25.55
N SER A 228 10.61 1.43 -25.74
CA SER A 228 10.30 1.96 -27.07
C SER A 228 10.45 3.47 -27.11
N HIS A 229 10.72 3.99 -28.30
CA HIS A 229 10.79 5.42 -28.59
C HIS A 229 9.92 5.70 -29.81
N ASP A 230 8.99 6.66 -29.68
CA ASP A 230 8.21 7.15 -30.81
C ASP A 230 8.90 8.39 -31.40
N ILE A 231 9.46 8.24 -32.60
CA ILE A 231 10.20 9.30 -33.32
C ILE A 231 9.30 10.46 -33.76
N HIS A 232 7.99 10.25 -33.93
CA HIS A 232 7.08 11.29 -34.41
C HIS A 232 6.62 12.19 -33.26
N SER A 233 6.47 11.62 -32.07
CA SER A 233 6.02 12.35 -30.88
C SER A 233 7.17 12.68 -29.90
N ASN A 234 8.39 12.17 -30.14
CA ASN A 234 9.53 12.21 -29.20
C ASN A 234 9.15 11.70 -27.79
N VAL A 235 8.22 10.74 -27.72
CA VAL A 235 7.79 10.12 -26.46
C VAL A 235 8.57 8.83 -26.25
N TYR A 236 9.16 8.72 -25.06
CA TYR A 236 9.95 7.56 -24.66
C TYR A 236 9.17 6.72 -23.63
N ASN A 237 9.10 5.42 -23.87
CA ASN A 237 8.53 4.46 -22.92
C ASN A 237 9.65 3.79 -22.15
N TYR A 238 9.79 4.17 -20.87
CA TYR A 238 10.74 3.56 -19.95
C TYR A 238 10.04 2.61 -18.98
N LYS A 239 10.75 1.53 -18.63
CA LYS A 239 10.53 0.75 -17.40
C LYS A 239 11.48 1.26 -16.33
N HIS A 240 10.93 1.52 -15.15
CA HIS A 240 11.69 2.01 -14.00
C HIS A 240 11.82 0.90 -12.98
N THR A 241 13.03 0.69 -12.48
CA THR A 241 13.29 -0.24 -11.38
C THR A 241 13.90 0.55 -10.22
N PHE A 242 13.28 0.42 -9.06
CA PHE A 242 13.74 0.99 -7.80
C PHE A 242 14.25 -0.14 -6.93
N SER A 243 15.57 -0.21 -6.75
CA SER A 243 16.19 -1.16 -5.82
C SER A 243 16.35 -0.50 -4.47
N VAL A 244 15.65 -1.01 -3.46
CA VAL A 244 15.64 -0.54 -2.07
C VAL A 244 16.36 -1.58 -1.22
N GLU A 245 17.54 -1.22 -0.73
CA GLU A 245 18.32 -2.05 0.17
C GLU A 245 18.16 -1.53 1.61
N ILE A 246 17.61 -2.37 2.49
CA ILE A 246 17.47 -2.07 3.92
C ILE A 246 18.79 -2.39 4.64
N ALA A 247 19.15 -1.58 5.63
CA ALA A 247 20.32 -1.83 6.46
C ALA A 247 20.28 -3.26 7.08
N PRO A 248 21.37 -4.04 6.98
CA PRO A 248 21.42 -5.42 7.51
C PRO A 248 21.68 -5.45 9.02
N VAL A 249 20.89 -4.70 9.78
CA VAL A 249 20.92 -4.64 11.25
C VAL A 249 19.49 -4.72 11.73
N CYS A 250 19.21 -5.61 12.68
CA CYS A 250 17.91 -5.78 13.28
C CYS A 250 17.93 -5.40 14.76
N LYS A 251 16.74 -5.36 15.36
CA LYS A 251 16.58 -5.26 16.81
C LYS A 251 17.29 -6.44 17.49
N ASP A 252 17.94 -6.16 18.61
CA ASP A 252 18.64 -7.11 19.48
C ASP A 252 19.94 -7.68 18.90
N ASP A 253 20.41 -7.15 17.77
CA ASP A 253 21.71 -7.52 17.22
C ASP A 253 22.86 -6.80 17.94
N VAL A 254 23.96 -7.52 18.17
CA VAL A 254 25.23 -6.93 18.63
C VAL A 254 26.07 -6.56 17.42
N VAL A 255 26.53 -5.31 17.39
CA VAL A 255 27.28 -4.72 16.27
C VAL A 255 28.64 -4.23 16.74
N CYS A 256 29.63 -4.35 15.86
CA CYS A 256 30.93 -3.70 16.03
C CYS A 256 31.01 -2.44 15.17
N LEU A 257 31.11 -1.29 15.81
CA LEU A 257 31.22 0.01 15.15
C LEU A 257 32.66 0.28 14.68
N PRO A 258 32.84 0.82 13.46
CA PRO A 258 34.11 1.36 13.05
C PRO A 258 34.58 2.47 14.00
N PRO A 259 35.89 2.60 14.27
CA PRO A 259 36.41 3.56 15.25
C PRO A 259 36.13 5.02 14.88
N THR A 260 35.99 5.33 13.59
CA THR A 260 35.62 6.65 13.09
C THR A 260 34.17 6.99 13.45
N VAL A 261 33.26 6.04 13.27
CA VAL A 261 31.83 6.17 13.58
C VAL A 261 31.65 6.27 15.10
N ALA A 262 32.27 5.38 15.87
CA ALA A 262 32.20 5.39 17.33
C ALA A 262 32.66 6.73 17.93
N ARG A 263 33.74 7.33 17.39
CA ARG A 263 34.21 8.66 17.78
C ARG A 263 33.21 9.77 17.45
N SER A 264 32.61 9.71 16.26
CA SER A 264 31.60 10.70 15.83
C SER A 264 30.31 10.65 16.66
N LEU A 265 29.97 9.48 17.21
CA LEU A 265 28.76 9.24 18.01
C LEU A 265 28.98 9.54 19.51
N GLY A 266 29.90 10.45 19.84
CA GLY A 266 30.22 10.81 21.23
C GLY A 266 31.18 9.82 21.89
N SER A 267 32.16 9.31 21.14
CA SER A 267 33.19 8.38 21.60
C SER A 267 32.63 7.15 22.35
N MET A 268 31.62 6.52 21.75
CA MET A 268 31.05 5.28 22.27
C MET A 268 32.05 4.13 22.25
N SER A 269 31.76 3.08 23.02
CA SER A 269 32.40 1.79 22.84
C SER A 269 32.14 1.25 21.43
N GLN A 270 33.00 0.36 20.95
CA GLN A 270 32.85 -0.22 19.62
C GLN A 270 31.80 -1.33 19.61
N ILE A 271 31.50 -1.95 20.75
CA ILE A 271 30.51 -3.03 20.85
C ILE A 271 29.22 -2.41 21.36
N CYS A 272 28.21 -2.39 20.50
CA CYS A 272 26.90 -1.82 20.80
C CYS A 272 25.80 -2.82 20.49
N ILE A 273 24.67 -2.67 21.17
CA ILE A 273 23.43 -3.40 20.91
C ILE A 273 22.49 -2.51 20.12
N CYS A 274 21.84 -3.04 19.09
CA CYS A 274 20.76 -2.34 18.40
C CYS A 274 19.45 -2.49 19.17
N LEU A 275 18.97 -1.41 19.79
CA LEU A 275 17.71 -1.43 20.55
C LEU A 275 16.49 -1.45 19.63
N ARG A 276 16.49 -0.60 18.61
CA ARG A 276 15.38 -0.48 17.66
C ARG A 276 15.83 0.10 16.34
N VAL A 277 15.16 -0.32 15.29
CA VAL A 277 15.32 0.19 13.93
C VAL A 277 14.05 0.95 13.57
N THR A 278 14.18 2.28 13.40
CA THR A 278 13.08 3.15 12.92
C THR A 278 13.54 3.85 11.66
N SER A 279 13.43 5.17 11.51
CA SER A 279 14.07 5.92 10.41
C SER A 279 15.61 5.95 10.54
N ALA A 280 16.08 5.89 11.78
CA ALA A 280 17.47 5.75 12.19
C ALA A 280 17.66 4.47 12.99
N ILE A 281 18.90 3.99 13.04
CA ILE A 281 19.31 2.84 13.85
C ILE A 281 19.66 3.36 15.24
N HIS A 282 18.97 2.89 16.28
CA HIS A 282 19.26 3.27 17.65
C HIS A 282 20.18 2.23 18.29
N LEU A 283 21.33 2.70 18.74
CA LEU A 283 22.38 1.88 19.34
C LEU A 283 22.50 2.21 20.82
N LEU A 284 22.79 1.20 21.63
CA LEU A 284 23.07 1.32 23.05
C LEU A 284 24.39 0.63 23.38
N ASP A 285 25.21 1.30 24.16
CA ASP A 285 26.38 0.69 24.80
C ASP A 285 25.95 -0.01 26.11
N PRO A 286 26.12 -1.34 26.23
CA PRO A 286 25.73 -2.07 27.45
C PRO A 286 26.55 -1.67 28.68
N THR A 287 27.76 -1.13 28.48
CA THR A 287 28.69 -0.83 29.58
C THR A 287 28.59 0.59 30.13
N THR A 288 28.07 1.53 29.33
CA THR A 288 27.97 2.95 29.71
C THR A 288 26.55 3.53 29.61
N LEU A 289 25.58 2.77 29.06
CA LEU A 289 24.21 3.21 28.78
C LEU A 289 24.10 4.41 27.82
N GLN A 290 25.17 4.72 27.09
CA GLN A 290 25.12 5.74 26.06
C GLN A 290 24.25 5.26 24.91
N VAL A 291 23.32 6.11 24.48
CA VAL A 291 22.43 5.88 23.34
C VAL A 291 22.84 6.82 22.22
N SER A 292 22.95 6.26 21.02
CA SER A 292 23.15 7.05 19.81
C SER A 292 22.17 6.68 18.72
N GLU A 293 21.95 7.63 17.82
CA GLU A 293 21.10 7.48 16.66
C GLU A 293 21.99 7.57 15.42
N LEU A 294 22.02 6.50 14.64
CA LEU A 294 22.78 6.44 13.40
C LEU A 294 21.82 6.62 12.22
N SER A 295 22.04 7.70 11.47
CA SER A 295 21.28 7.99 10.25
C SER A 295 21.63 7.02 9.11
N SER A 296 20.67 6.75 8.21
CA SER A 296 20.90 5.92 7.01
C SER A 296 22.12 6.37 6.20
N GLN A 297 22.29 7.68 6.00
CA GLN A 297 23.42 8.21 5.22
C GLN A 297 24.78 7.92 5.87
N GLN A 298 24.88 8.01 7.20
CA GLN A 298 26.12 7.70 7.91
C GLN A 298 26.41 6.20 7.90
N PHE A 299 25.38 5.38 8.04
CA PHE A 299 25.50 3.92 7.93
C PHE A 299 26.07 3.50 6.57
N TRP A 300 25.52 3.99 5.46
CA TRP A 300 25.98 3.59 4.12
C TRP A 300 27.36 4.13 3.71
N ARG A 301 27.90 5.12 4.43
CA ARG A 301 29.30 5.57 4.27
C ARG A 301 30.29 4.59 4.89
N HIS A 302 29.92 4.01 6.02
CA HIS A 302 30.72 3.04 6.77
C HIS A 302 29.83 1.85 7.16
N PRO A 303 29.49 0.98 6.19
CA PRO A 303 28.60 -0.15 6.45
C PRO A 303 29.27 -1.13 7.40
N PHE A 304 28.48 -1.63 8.36
CA PHE A 304 28.86 -2.71 9.25
C PHE A 304 27.70 -3.71 9.33
N THR A 305 28.01 -4.94 9.74
CA THR A 305 27.06 -6.04 9.90
C THR A 305 26.94 -6.45 11.36
N ALA A 306 25.88 -7.19 11.70
CA ALA A 306 25.78 -7.83 13.01
C ALA A 306 26.93 -8.84 13.19
N LEU A 307 27.48 -8.92 14.41
CA LEU A 307 28.59 -9.83 14.74
C LEU A 307 28.13 -11.29 14.83
N CYS A 308 26.97 -11.49 15.44
CA CYS A 308 26.40 -12.81 15.72
C CYS A 308 24.99 -12.88 15.15
N SER A 309 24.62 -14.06 14.67
CA SER A 309 23.23 -14.32 14.26
C SER A 309 22.37 -14.57 15.49
N PRO A 310 21.09 -14.19 15.52
CA PRO A 310 20.21 -14.45 16.66
C PRO A 310 20.02 -15.94 17.00
N LYS A 311 20.36 -16.84 16.07
CA LYS A 311 20.38 -18.30 16.31
C LYS A 311 21.48 -18.74 17.28
N GLN A 312 22.50 -17.92 17.49
CA GLN A 312 23.61 -18.16 18.42
C GLN A 312 23.33 -17.59 19.82
N LEU A 313 22.13 -17.03 20.06
CA LEU A 313 21.75 -16.60 21.40
C LEU A 313 21.68 -17.82 22.33
N THR A 314 22.29 -17.68 23.49
CA THR A 314 22.32 -18.72 24.53
C THR A 314 21.62 -18.22 25.79
N GLU A 315 20.96 -19.15 26.48
CA GLU A 315 20.22 -18.87 27.71
C GLU A 315 21.18 -18.88 28.90
N TYR A 316 21.20 -17.78 29.64
CA TYR A 316 21.94 -17.60 30.89
C TYR A 316 20.97 -17.45 32.05
N VAL A 317 21.34 -17.99 33.22
CA VAL A 317 20.62 -17.77 34.48
C VAL A 317 21.38 -16.71 35.28
N VAL A 318 20.65 -15.70 35.74
CA VAL A 318 21.18 -14.64 36.58
C VAL A 318 21.25 -15.14 38.02
N MET A 319 22.44 -15.17 38.60
CA MET A 319 22.67 -15.63 39.97
C MET A 319 22.60 -14.47 40.97
N ASP A 320 23.21 -13.34 40.63
CA ASP A 320 23.19 -12.13 41.44
C ASP A 320 23.23 -10.89 40.54
N ILE A 321 22.64 -9.79 41.01
CA ILE A 321 22.59 -8.52 40.29
C ILE A 321 22.86 -7.34 41.23
N ASN A 322 23.91 -6.59 40.91
CA ASN A 322 24.35 -5.43 41.67
C ASN A 322 24.12 -4.15 40.87
N PHE A 323 23.23 -3.29 41.35
CA PHE A 323 22.97 -2.01 40.71
C PHE A 323 24.17 -1.07 40.87
N VAL A 324 24.70 -0.59 39.74
CA VAL A 324 25.81 0.37 39.75
C VAL A 324 25.23 1.76 40.00
N LYS A 325 25.65 2.37 41.11
CA LYS A 325 25.23 3.72 41.48
C LYS A 325 25.82 4.74 40.52
N ASP A 326 25.15 5.88 40.38
CA ASP A 326 25.57 6.95 39.47
C ASP A 326 26.99 7.48 39.74
N VAL A 327 27.50 7.29 40.96
CA VAL A 327 28.85 7.71 41.40
C VAL A 327 29.96 6.85 40.80
N ASP A 328 29.69 5.56 40.56
CA ASP A 328 30.65 4.60 40.01
C ASP A 328 30.58 4.55 38.47
N ARG A 329 29.74 5.38 37.86
CA ARG A 329 29.64 5.48 36.42
C ARG A 329 30.84 6.22 35.84
N THR A 330 31.45 5.62 34.83
CA THR A 330 32.49 6.26 34.04
C THR A 330 31.89 7.36 33.17
N VAL A 331 31.92 8.59 33.67
CA VAL A 331 31.55 9.79 32.90
C VAL A 331 32.80 10.37 32.26
N PHE A 332 32.78 10.60 30.95
CA PHE A 332 33.92 11.17 30.22
C PHE A 332 33.52 12.43 29.44
N ALA A 333 34.49 13.32 29.22
CA ALA A 333 34.26 14.55 28.45
C ALA A 333 33.88 14.22 27.00
N GLY A 334 32.72 14.69 26.55
CA GLY A 334 32.17 14.38 25.22
C GLY A 334 31.26 13.16 25.15
N GLN A 335 30.87 12.59 26.31
CA GLN A 335 29.88 11.53 26.39
C GLN A 335 28.53 11.98 25.80
N GLY A 336 27.94 11.12 24.98
CA GLY A 336 26.66 11.36 24.34
C GLY A 336 25.47 11.22 25.28
N LYS A 337 24.27 11.16 24.71
CA LYS A 337 23.02 11.06 25.47
C LYS A 337 22.95 9.72 26.20
N LEU A 338 22.56 9.74 27.47
CA LEU A 338 22.32 8.55 28.28
C LEU A 338 20.86 8.09 28.15
N SER A 339 20.63 6.78 28.26
CA SER A 339 19.27 6.24 28.32
C SER A 339 18.62 6.49 29.66
N PHE A 340 17.37 6.97 29.67
CA PHE A 340 16.55 7.08 30.88
C PHE A 340 15.70 5.82 31.15
N ARG A 341 15.55 4.94 30.16
CA ARG A 341 14.74 3.71 30.29
C ARG A 341 15.51 2.58 30.97
N HIS A 342 16.82 2.55 30.76
CA HIS A 342 17.68 1.43 31.17
C HIS A 342 18.45 1.79 32.45
N VAL A 343 18.73 0.77 33.26
CA VAL A 343 19.47 0.90 34.51
C VAL A 343 20.68 -0.01 34.44
N LEU A 344 21.84 0.53 34.80
CA LEU A 344 23.11 -0.16 34.71
C LEU A 344 23.26 -1.07 35.93
N ALA A 345 23.56 -2.34 35.68
CA ALA A 345 23.81 -3.31 36.73
C ALA A 345 24.97 -4.22 36.33
N ASP A 346 25.75 -4.65 37.32
CA ASP A 346 26.75 -5.70 37.19
C ASP A 346 26.08 -7.02 37.59
N ALA A 347 26.02 -7.96 36.65
CA ALA A 347 25.33 -9.24 36.80
C ALA A 347 26.35 -10.39 36.83
N TRP A 348 26.13 -11.33 37.74
CA TRP A 348 26.82 -12.61 37.79
C TRP A 348 25.94 -13.67 37.16
N ILE A 349 26.40 -14.24 36.05
CA ILE A 349 25.61 -15.15 35.23
C ILE A 349 26.30 -16.50 35.06
N ILE A 350 25.48 -17.53 34.84
CA ILE A 350 25.92 -18.87 34.46
C ILE A 350 25.16 -19.32 33.21
N ARG A 351 25.79 -20.11 32.35
CA ARG A 351 25.08 -20.73 31.22
C ARG A 351 24.07 -21.73 31.76
N SER A 352 22.85 -21.73 31.20
CA SER A 352 21.78 -22.63 31.66
C SER A 352 22.15 -24.11 31.50
N CYS A 353 22.98 -24.45 30.51
CA CYS A 353 23.49 -25.81 30.31
C CYS A 353 24.57 -26.24 31.31
N GLU A 354 25.24 -25.31 32.00
CA GLU A 354 26.31 -25.57 32.96
C GLU A 354 25.84 -25.46 34.41
N LEU A 355 24.56 -25.14 34.60
CA LEU A 355 23.93 -25.01 35.90
C LEU A 355 24.06 -26.33 36.68
N GLY A 356 24.76 -26.28 37.81
CA GLY A 356 24.96 -27.43 38.72
C GLY A 356 26.22 -28.26 38.46
N THR A 357 27.00 -27.98 37.41
CA THR A 357 28.24 -28.74 37.11
C THR A 357 29.52 -27.94 37.42
N HIS A 358 29.50 -26.63 37.22
CA HIS A 358 30.64 -25.73 37.50
C HIS A 358 30.16 -24.43 38.16
N GLU A 359 30.89 -23.92 39.15
CA GLU A 359 30.63 -22.63 39.82
C GLU A 359 31.39 -21.46 39.16
N ASN A 360 31.59 -21.51 37.84
CA ASN A 360 32.27 -20.44 37.12
C ASN A 360 31.26 -19.32 36.82
N TYR A 361 31.15 -18.36 37.75
CA TYR A 361 30.33 -17.17 37.54
C TYR A 361 31.02 -16.23 36.55
N ILE A 362 30.33 -15.89 35.46
CA ILE A 362 30.78 -14.90 34.48
C ILE A 362 30.29 -13.53 34.94
N HIS A 363 31.22 -12.58 35.07
CA HIS A 363 30.88 -11.19 35.39
C HIS A 363 30.50 -10.45 34.10
N THR A 364 29.34 -9.82 34.06
CA THR A 364 28.90 -9.04 32.89
C THR A 364 28.13 -7.80 33.31
N ARG A 365 28.51 -6.65 32.74
CA ARG A 365 27.76 -5.41 32.90
C ARG A 365 26.61 -5.34 31.91
N THR A 366 25.41 -5.07 32.40
CA THR A 366 24.16 -5.10 31.63
C THR A 366 23.35 -3.81 31.75
N HIS A 367 22.59 -3.52 30.71
CA HIS A 367 21.62 -2.43 30.62
C HIS A 367 20.22 -2.83 31.11
N LEU A 368 20.01 -4.13 31.37
CA LEU A 368 18.74 -4.72 31.77
C LEU A 368 18.54 -4.74 33.31
N GLY A 369 19.23 -3.88 34.06
CA GLY A 369 19.19 -3.91 35.53
C GLY A 369 17.77 -3.79 36.11
N HIS A 370 16.93 -2.96 35.49
CA HIS A 370 15.54 -2.77 35.93
C HIS A 370 14.61 -3.97 35.66
N LEU A 371 15.01 -4.92 34.80
CA LEU A 371 14.18 -6.05 34.38
C LEU A 371 14.63 -7.37 35.00
N LEU A 372 15.93 -7.52 35.24
CA LEU A 372 16.52 -8.76 35.73
C LEU A 372 16.50 -8.82 37.26
N LYS A 373 16.07 -9.95 37.79
CA LYS A 373 16.19 -10.35 39.19
C LYS A 373 17.04 -11.62 39.30
N PRO A 374 17.64 -11.89 40.47
CA PRO A 374 18.29 -13.17 40.73
C PRO A 374 17.30 -14.33 40.52
N GLY A 375 17.71 -15.36 39.79
CA GLY A 375 16.89 -16.51 39.39
C GLY A 375 16.27 -16.40 37.99
N ASP A 376 16.28 -15.22 37.37
CA ASP A 376 15.72 -15.04 36.03
C ASP A 376 16.62 -15.61 34.93
N SER A 377 16.01 -16.04 33.83
CA SER A 377 16.70 -16.42 32.59
C SER A 377 16.81 -15.24 31.63
N ALA A 378 17.98 -15.05 31.03
CA ALA A 378 18.26 -14.02 30.03
C ALA A 378 19.01 -14.60 28.83
N MET A 379 18.72 -14.11 27.64
CA MET A 379 19.48 -14.43 26.42
C MET A 379 20.65 -13.50 26.27
N GLY A 380 21.82 -14.08 25.96
CA GLY A 380 23.02 -13.35 25.67
C GLY A 380 23.84 -13.96 24.54
N PHE A 381 24.75 -13.15 24.02
CA PHE A 381 25.80 -13.60 23.10
C PHE A 381 27.08 -13.87 23.89
N ASP A 382 27.62 -15.07 23.72
CA ASP A 382 28.94 -15.46 24.20
C ASP A 382 29.99 -14.98 23.20
N LEU A 383 30.64 -13.84 23.49
CA LEU A 383 31.69 -13.29 22.62
C LEU A 383 33.05 -13.96 22.86
N ALA A 384 33.25 -14.60 24.01
CA ALA A 384 34.51 -15.28 24.35
C ALA A 384 34.68 -16.56 23.51
N ASN A 385 33.60 -17.32 23.30
CA ASN A 385 33.64 -18.57 22.54
C ASN A 385 33.22 -18.42 21.07
N ALA A 386 32.70 -17.26 20.67
CA ALA A 386 32.27 -17.03 19.29
C ALA A 386 33.47 -16.77 18.36
N ASN A 387 33.55 -17.53 17.26
CA ASN A 387 34.49 -17.27 16.19
C ASN A 387 33.94 -16.21 15.23
N ILE A 388 34.25 -14.94 15.51
CA ILE A 388 33.75 -13.77 14.76
C ILE A 388 34.80 -13.35 13.73
N ASN A 389 34.41 -13.38 12.46
CA ASN A 389 35.25 -12.90 11.35
C ASN A 389 34.81 -11.47 10.95
N ASP A 390 35.23 -10.47 11.73
CA ASP A 390 34.97 -9.05 11.43
C ASP A 390 36.24 -8.20 11.58
N ALA A 391 36.53 -7.41 10.55
CA ALA A 391 37.76 -6.60 10.47
C ALA A 391 37.82 -5.45 11.49
N ASN A 392 36.69 -5.04 12.08
CA ASN A 392 36.68 -4.06 13.17
C ASN A 392 36.89 -4.76 14.52
N PHE A 393 36.31 -5.95 14.70
CA PHE A 393 36.48 -6.75 15.90
C PHE A 393 37.93 -7.18 16.11
N GLU A 394 38.63 -7.60 15.05
CA GLU A 394 40.07 -7.96 15.11
C GLU A 394 40.99 -6.81 15.53
N LYS A 395 40.59 -5.56 15.26
CA LYS A 395 41.36 -4.36 15.62
C LYS A 395 41.12 -3.89 17.04
N LEU A 396 40.13 -4.47 17.73
CA LEU A 396 39.77 -4.10 19.08
C LEU A 396 40.74 -4.73 20.08
N LYS A 397 41.04 -4.00 21.16
CA LYS A 397 41.85 -4.53 22.26
C LYS A 397 41.04 -5.53 23.08
N SER A 398 41.64 -6.67 23.42
CA SER A 398 41.00 -7.74 24.20
C SER A 398 40.42 -7.26 25.53
N GLU A 399 41.04 -6.26 26.17
CA GLU A 399 40.55 -5.67 27.44
C GLU A 399 39.19 -4.97 27.35
N LYS A 400 38.78 -4.57 26.14
CA LYS A 400 37.52 -3.83 25.91
C LYS A 400 36.38 -4.72 25.43
N ILE A 401 36.65 -6.01 25.27
CA ILE A 401 35.67 -6.99 24.78
C ILE A 401 35.00 -7.60 26.01
N PRO A 402 33.69 -7.40 26.22
CA PRO A 402 32.97 -8.14 27.25
C PRO A 402 32.87 -9.62 26.86
N GLU A 403 33.01 -10.52 27.83
CA GLU A 403 32.91 -11.97 27.58
C GLU A 403 31.51 -12.38 27.12
N VAL A 404 30.49 -11.81 27.75
CA VAL A 404 29.08 -12.04 27.42
C VAL A 404 28.36 -10.70 27.30
N VAL A 405 27.41 -10.61 26.38
CA VAL A 405 26.51 -9.47 26.24
C VAL A 405 25.08 -9.95 26.38
N LEU A 406 24.41 -9.55 27.46
CA LEU A 406 22.98 -9.82 27.67
C LEU A 406 22.13 -8.89 26.82
N VAL A 407 21.13 -9.45 26.13
CA VAL A 407 20.33 -8.72 25.14
C VAL A 407 18.86 -8.67 25.53
N LYS A 408 18.26 -9.81 25.88
CA LYS A 408 16.83 -9.87 26.25
C LYS A 408 16.60 -10.77 27.46
N LYS A 409 15.60 -10.46 28.27
CA LYS A 409 15.09 -11.35 29.33
C LYS A 409 14.19 -12.41 28.69
N VAL A 410 14.26 -13.65 29.16
CA VAL A 410 13.32 -14.71 28.77
C VAL A 410 12.20 -14.75 29.80
N TYR A 411 10.96 -14.60 29.35
CA TYR A 411 9.78 -14.66 30.21
C TYR A 411 9.08 -16.01 30.04
N GLY A 412 9.29 -16.93 30.98
CA GLY A 412 8.60 -18.22 31.06
C GLY A 412 8.75 -19.11 29.82
N ASP A 413 7.91 -20.16 29.74
CA ASP A 413 7.91 -21.10 28.62
C ASP A 413 7.24 -20.53 27.36
N ARG A 414 7.88 -20.73 26.20
CA ARG A 414 7.41 -20.24 24.89
C ARG A 414 6.06 -20.85 24.52
N MET A 415 5.81 -22.09 24.92
CA MET A 415 4.59 -22.81 24.56
C MET A 415 3.36 -22.23 25.27
N SER A 416 3.49 -21.93 26.56
CA SER A 416 2.45 -21.26 27.36
C SER A 416 2.15 -19.85 26.83
N ARG A 417 3.17 -19.08 26.40
CA ARG A 417 2.95 -17.77 25.77
C ARG A 417 2.16 -17.87 24.46
N CYS A 418 2.53 -18.81 23.58
CA CYS A 418 1.82 -19.03 22.32
C CYS A 418 0.34 -19.43 22.50
N GLN A 419 0.02 -20.21 23.53
CA GLN A 419 -1.36 -20.58 23.86
C GLN A 419 -2.17 -19.41 24.44
N ARG A 420 -1.52 -18.52 25.20
CA ARG A 420 -2.14 -17.33 25.80
C ARG A 420 -2.39 -16.18 24.81
N ARG A 421 -1.84 -16.24 23.59
CA ARG A 421 -2.04 -15.19 22.56
C ARG A 421 -3.48 -15.18 22.02
N ARG A 422 -4.20 -14.10 22.35
CA ARG A 422 -5.59 -13.82 21.94
C ARG A 422 -5.71 -12.86 20.75
N TRP A 423 -4.60 -12.58 20.08
CA TRP A 423 -4.52 -11.58 19.03
C TRP A 423 -3.76 -12.13 17.82
N LYS A 424 -4.11 -11.61 16.65
CA LYS A 424 -3.51 -11.93 15.37
C LYS A 424 -3.11 -10.66 14.62
N LEU A 425 -2.12 -10.77 13.76
CA LEU A 425 -1.73 -9.72 12.83
C LEU A 425 -2.26 -10.08 11.45
N ARG A 426 -2.75 -9.07 10.71
CA ARG A 426 -3.06 -9.26 9.29
C ARG A 426 -1.75 -9.44 8.55
N ARG A 427 -1.71 -10.39 7.61
CA ARG A 427 -0.60 -10.55 6.67
C ARG A 427 -1.05 -10.07 5.30
N LEU A 428 -0.10 -9.56 4.53
CA LEU A 428 -0.29 -9.26 3.13
C LEU A 428 -0.50 -10.58 2.40
N GLN A 429 -1.49 -10.66 1.52
CA GLN A 429 -1.66 -11.81 0.63
C GLN A 429 -0.50 -11.80 -0.37
N VAL A 430 0.59 -12.46 0.03
CA VAL A 430 1.73 -12.73 -0.84
C VAL A 430 1.57 -14.16 -1.33
N ASP A 431 1.74 -14.38 -2.62
CA ASP A 431 1.86 -15.72 -3.22
C ASP A 431 3.15 -16.38 -2.68
N MET A 432 3.10 -16.85 -1.43
CA MET A 432 4.21 -17.48 -0.73
C MET A 432 4.10 -18.99 -0.88
N GLU A 433 4.86 -19.56 -1.83
CA GLU A 433 5.03 -21.01 -1.97
C GLU A 433 6.05 -21.60 -0.94
N THR A 434 6.53 -20.81 0.03
CA THR A 434 7.70 -21.19 0.87
C THR A 434 7.56 -20.81 2.35
N GLU A 435 6.59 -21.39 3.06
CA GLU A 435 6.61 -21.39 4.53
C GLU A 435 7.59 -22.46 5.04
N THR A 436 8.85 -22.08 5.26
CA THR A 436 9.82 -22.96 5.95
C THR A 436 9.68 -22.83 7.46
N SER A 437 9.99 -23.91 8.19
CA SER A 437 9.93 -23.95 9.67
C SER A 437 10.80 -22.89 10.35
N SER A 438 11.87 -22.42 9.69
CA SER A 438 12.69 -21.30 10.16
C SER A 438 11.94 -19.96 10.13
N VAL A 439 11.13 -19.72 9.10
CA VAL A 439 10.34 -18.47 8.97
C VAL A 439 9.25 -18.43 10.04
N ALA A 440 8.68 -19.59 10.39
CA ALA A 440 7.71 -19.69 11.49
C ALA A 440 8.33 -19.31 12.85
N ARG A 441 9.57 -19.77 13.13
CA ARG A 441 10.30 -19.39 14.36
C ARG A 441 10.63 -17.90 14.40
N ASP A 442 11.11 -17.34 13.30
CA ASP A 442 11.38 -15.90 13.20
C ASP A 442 10.10 -15.07 13.42
N TYR A 443 8.96 -15.58 12.95
CA TYR A 443 7.66 -14.94 13.16
C TYR A 443 7.21 -15.02 14.62
N THR A 444 7.37 -16.17 15.29
CA THR A 444 7.05 -16.27 16.72
C THR A 444 7.91 -15.35 17.56
N ASP A 445 9.20 -15.25 17.25
CA ASP A 445 10.12 -14.35 17.96
C ASP A 445 9.73 -12.87 17.73
N PHE A 446 9.24 -12.52 16.54
CA PHE A 446 8.71 -11.18 16.26
C PHE A 446 7.44 -10.86 17.07
N LEU A 447 6.55 -11.85 17.27
CA LEU A 447 5.37 -11.66 18.11
C LEU A 447 5.75 -11.46 19.59
N GLU A 448 6.76 -12.15 20.08
CA GLU A 448 7.30 -11.94 21.44
C GLU A 448 7.89 -10.53 21.59
N ASP A 449 8.67 -10.06 20.61
CA ASP A 449 9.23 -8.71 20.62
C ASP A 449 8.13 -7.63 20.68
N LEU A 450 6.97 -7.87 20.05
CA LEU A 450 5.81 -6.98 20.12
C LEU A 450 5.14 -6.99 21.50
N GLU A 451 5.10 -8.12 22.21
CA GLU A 451 4.56 -8.18 23.58
C GLU A 451 5.43 -7.37 24.55
N GLU A 452 6.75 -7.48 24.39
CA GLU A 452 7.75 -6.92 25.29
C GLU A 452 7.93 -5.39 25.13
N ASP A 453 7.90 -4.86 23.90
CA ASP A 453 8.17 -3.44 23.64
C ASP A 453 6.92 -2.61 23.29
N ALA A 454 6.46 -1.80 24.25
CA ALA A 454 5.34 -0.87 24.07
C ALA A 454 5.56 0.17 22.94
N ALA A 455 6.79 0.63 22.73
CA ALA A 455 7.10 1.57 21.66
C ALA A 455 6.98 0.94 20.26
N TYR A 456 7.22 -0.37 20.15
CA TYR A 456 7.09 -1.12 18.90
C TYR A 456 5.61 -1.36 18.57
N ARG A 457 4.79 -1.61 19.61
CA ARG A 457 3.33 -1.76 19.50
C ARG A 457 2.61 -0.55 18.94
N GLN A 458 3.02 0.66 19.29
CA GLN A 458 2.36 1.89 18.81
C GLN A 458 2.28 1.97 17.29
N ASN A 459 3.22 1.34 16.58
CA ASN A 459 3.31 1.39 15.12
C ASN A 459 2.62 0.22 14.41
N VAL A 460 2.04 -0.73 15.14
CA VAL A 460 1.42 -1.94 14.59
C VAL A 460 -0.06 -2.01 14.99
N ASN A 461 -0.92 -2.38 14.04
CA ASN A 461 -2.33 -2.63 14.32
C ASN A 461 -2.52 -4.09 14.75
N ILE A 462 -3.04 -4.29 15.95
CA ILE A 462 -3.25 -5.61 16.56
C ILE A 462 -4.74 -5.94 16.51
N TYR A 463 -5.10 -7.12 15.99
CA TYR A 463 -6.49 -7.55 15.86
C TYR A 463 -6.79 -8.67 16.85
N LYS A 464 -8.02 -8.70 17.38
CA LYS A 464 -8.46 -9.83 18.22
C LYS A 464 -8.63 -11.09 17.38
N ASP A 465 -8.22 -12.22 17.93
CA ASP A 465 -8.46 -13.53 17.35
C ASP A 465 -9.74 -14.12 17.95
N GLY A 466 -10.77 -14.29 17.11
CA GLY A 466 -12.09 -14.77 17.53
C GLY A 466 -12.14 -16.29 17.77
N ASP A 467 -11.24 -17.05 17.16
CA ASP A 467 -11.26 -18.51 17.18
C ASP A 467 -10.58 -19.12 18.43
N LYS A 468 -9.80 -18.32 19.17
CA LYS A 468 -9.11 -18.78 20.39
C LYS A 468 -9.86 -18.38 21.66
N THR A 469 -10.51 -19.36 22.29
CA THR A 469 -11.08 -19.21 23.64
C THR A 469 -9.97 -19.19 24.69
N ALA A 470 -10.10 -18.33 25.70
CA ALA A 470 -9.08 -18.13 26.73
C ALA A 470 -8.85 -19.43 27.53
N VAL A 471 -7.62 -19.93 27.51
CA VAL A 471 -7.15 -20.89 28.51
C VAL A 471 -6.59 -20.08 29.67
N ASP A 472 -7.39 -19.91 30.72
CA ASP A 472 -6.88 -19.47 32.02
C ASP A 472 -6.03 -20.61 32.58
N THR A 473 -4.73 -20.54 32.33
CA THR A 473 -3.75 -21.31 33.10
C THR A 473 -3.46 -20.49 34.35
N ASP A 474 -4.00 -20.95 35.49
CA ASP A 474 -3.68 -20.49 36.85
C ASP A 474 -2.21 -20.77 37.20
N ASP A 475 -1.26 -20.17 36.46
CA ASP A 475 0.15 -20.18 36.83
C ASP A 475 0.56 -18.79 37.31
N GLU A 476 1.17 -18.77 38.49
CA GLU A 476 1.52 -17.64 39.38
C GLU A 476 2.48 -16.58 38.80
N ASP A 477 2.82 -16.63 37.51
CA ASP A 477 3.76 -15.71 36.87
C ASP A 477 3.06 -14.49 36.28
N GLY A 478 2.68 -13.56 37.15
CA GLY A 478 2.18 -12.22 36.82
C GLY A 478 3.22 -11.26 36.22
N GLU A 479 4.42 -11.74 35.87
CA GLU A 479 5.58 -10.90 35.51
C GLU A 479 5.81 -10.76 33.99
N ALA A 480 5.14 -11.56 33.14
CA ALA A 480 5.27 -11.43 31.69
C ALA A 480 4.43 -10.26 31.13
N PRO A 481 5.01 -9.36 30.31
CA PRO A 481 4.28 -8.24 29.72
C PRO A 481 3.18 -8.76 28.76
N ARG A 482 1.96 -8.24 28.92
CA ARG A 482 0.78 -8.60 28.10
C ARG A 482 0.26 -7.39 27.33
N ILE A 483 -0.27 -7.64 26.13
CA ILE A 483 -1.00 -6.64 25.36
C ILE A 483 -2.38 -6.44 25.99
N THR A 484 -2.73 -5.20 26.31
CA THR A 484 -4.00 -4.88 26.96
C THR A 484 -5.16 -5.02 25.97
N LEU A 485 -6.35 -5.40 26.45
CA LEU A 485 -7.55 -5.54 25.61
C LEU A 485 -7.99 -4.21 24.96
N GLN A 486 -7.59 -3.08 25.55
CA GLN A 486 -7.88 -1.73 25.03
C GLN A 486 -7.06 -1.38 23.78
N GLU A 487 -5.93 -2.05 23.57
CA GLU A 487 -5.07 -1.85 22.40
C GLU A 487 -5.47 -2.74 21.20
N MET A 488 -6.38 -3.70 21.40
CA MET A 488 -6.79 -4.63 20.35
C MET A 488 -7.98 -4.08 19.56
N LEU A 489 -7.84 -4.01 18.24
CA LEU A 489 -8.91 -3.67 17.32
C LEU A 489 -9.78 -4.90 17.03
N ASP A 490 -11.09 -4.67 16.94
CA ASP A 490 -12.02 -5.70 16.46
C ASP A 490 -11.87 -5.83 14.93
N ASP A 491 -11.78 -7.07 14.45
CA ASP A 491 -11.61 -7.41 13.04
C ASP A 491 -12.95 -7.19 12.29
N LEU A 492 -13.33 -5.93 12.07
CA LEU A 492 -14.47 -5.57 11.23
C LEU A 492 -14.09 -5.83 9.77
N GLN A 493 -14.32 -7.05 9.30
CA GLN A 493 -14.41 -7.36 7.88
C GLN A 493 -15.79 -6.86 7.42
N LEU A 494 -15.83 -5.62 6.93
CA LEU A 494 -16.93 -5.22 6.05
C LEU A 494 -16.69 -5.99 4.75
N GLU A 495 -17.44 -7.08 4.55
CA GLU A 495 -17.61 -7.66 3.22
C GLU A 495 -18.21 -6.57 2.34
N ASP A 496 -17.36 -5.89 1.56
CA ASP A 496 -17.78 -5.01 0.49
C ASP A 496 -18.32 -5.87 -0.66
N ASP A 497 -19.50 -6.46 -0.47
CA ASP A 497 -20.35 -6.93 -1.56
C ASP A 497 -21.70 -6.19 -1.49
N PRO A 498 -21.86 -5.08 -2.24
CA PRO A 498 -23.17 -4.51 -2.46
C PRO A 498 -23.86 -5.32 -3.56
N MET A 499 -24.98 -5.96 -3.21
CA MET A 499 -25.96 -6.58 -4.12
C MET A 499 -25.62 -8.02 -4.56
N GLY A 500 -26.13 -8.99 -3.79
CA GLY A 500 -26.30 -10.38 -4.20
C GLY A 500 -27.76 -10.79 -4.01
N ASP A 501 -28.47 -10.94 -5.11
CA ASP A 501 -29.86 -11.37 -5.21
C ASP A 501 -30.16 -12.63 -4.39
N GLY A 502 -31.37 -12.65 -3.83
CA GLY A 502 -31.94 -13.86 -3.27
C GLY A 502 -32.25 -14.87 -4.36
N ASP A 503 -31.85 -16.11 -4.14
CA ASP A 503 -32.52 -17.24 -4.79
C ASP A 503 -32.76 -18.35 -3.76
N ASN A 504 -34.05 -18.58 -3.51
CA ASN A 504 -34.57 -19.71 -2.78
C ASN A 504 -34.24 -20.98 -3.56
N SER A 505 -33.53 -21.93 -2.94
CA SER A 505 -33.66 -23.33 -3.31
C SER A 505 -34.03 -24.13 -2.07
N GLU A 506 -35.30 -24.50 -2.04
CA GLU A 506 -35.88 -25.50 -1.15
C GLU A 506 -35.25 -26.85 -1.49
N ASP A 507 -34.49 -27.42 -0.55
CA ASP A 507 -34.14 -28.83 -0.62
C ASP A 507 -35.33 -29.68 -0.18
N ILE A 508 -35.94 -30.30 -1.19
CA ILE A 508 -36.95 -31.34 -1.12
C ILE A 508 -36.32 -32.58 -0.48
N ASN A 509 -36.75 -32.91 0.74
CA ASN A 509 -36.62 -34.25 1.30
C ASN A 509 -37.87 -35.07 0.96
N GLN A 510 -37.78 -35.92 -0.06
CA GLN A 510 -38.41 -37.24 -0.12
C GLN A 510 -37.85 -38.09 -1.26
#